data_AF-A0A7H0GK68-F1
#
_entry.id   AF-A0A7H0GK68-F1
#
_cell.length_a   1.000
_cell.length_b   1.000
_cell.length_c   1.000
_cell.angle_alpha   90.00
_cell.angle_beta   90.00
_cell.angle_gamma   90.00
#
_symmetry.space_group_name_H-M   'P 1'
#
loop_
_entity.id
_entity.type
_entity.pdbx_description
1 polymer ?
#
loop_
_entity_poly.entity_id
_entity_poly.type
_entity_poly.pdbx_seq_one_letter_code
_entity_poly.pdbx_strand_id
1 'polypeptide(L)'
;MSDIYMTVVHALRAHWKAHDDAYPQKIVLSPAQADRLLELQTVGMVAFPDARTTPRRDRFMGASIEVDAASSGVLVAMDGTEIPLDSLPEIEAKN
;
A
#
# COMPACT_ATOMS: atom_id res chain seq x y z
N MET A 1 6.27 -7.53 -13.26
CA MET A 1 5.26 -7.58 -12.18
C MET A 1 5.84 -6.88 -10.97
N SER A 2 5.54 -5.60 -10.81
CA SER A 2 5.86 -4.88 -9.59
C SER A 2 5.20 -5.58 -8.40
N ASP A 3 5.99 -5.81 -7.35
CA ASP A 3 5.47 -6.40 -6.13
C ASP A 3 4.49 -5.39 -5.48
N ILE A 4 3.24 -5.81 -5.21
CA ILE A 4 2.18 -4.96 -4.62
C ILE A 4 2.68 -4.20 -3.37
N TYR A 5 3.59 -4.80 -2.59
CA TYR A 5 4.19 -4.15 -1.45
C TYR A 5 4.96 -2.89 -1.87
N MET A 6 5.85 -3.01 -2.86
CA MET A 6 6.61 -1.87 -3.36
C MET A 6 5.69 -0.84 -3.99
N THR A 7 4.73 -1.27 -4.81
CA THR A 7 3.76 -0.37 -5.45
C THR A 7 3.02 0.50 -4.43
N VAL A 8 2.49 -0.10 -3.36
CA VAL A 8 1.79 0.64 -2.30
C VAL A 8 2.74 1.54 -1.52
N VAL A 9 3.96 1.10 -1.21
CA VAL A 9 4.99 1.94 -0.56
C VAL A 9 5.33 3.16 -1.40
N HIS A 10 5.50 2.99 -2.71
CA HIS A 10 5.80 4.07 -3.64
C HIS A 10 4.63 5.06 -3.75
N ALA A 11 3.39 4.56 -3.84
CA ALA A 11 2.19 5.38 -3.83
C ALA A 11 2.10 6.24 -2.56
N LEU A 12 2.31 5.63 -1.39
CA LEU A 12 2.30 6.32 -0.09
C LEU A 12 3.40 7.38 0.00
N ARG A 13 4.62 7.06 -0.41
CA ARG A 13 5.73 8.03 -0.41
C ARG A 13 5.49 9.21 -1.35
N ALA A 14 4.94 8.94 -2.54
CA ALA A 14 4.57 10.00 -3.48
C ALA A 14 3.48 10.89 -2.90
N HIS A 15 2.48 10.31 -2.25
CA HIS A 15 1.43 11.03 -1.54
C HIS A 15 2.00 11.91 -0.42
N TRP A 16 2.78 11.33 0.51
CA TRP A 16 3.39 12.09 1.61
C TRP A 16 4.23 13.26 1.10
N LYS A 17 5.01 13.06 0.04
CA LYS A 17 5.79 14.13 -0.58
C LYS A 17 4.92 15.25 -1.18
N ALA A 18 3.74 14.93 -1.69
CA ALA A 18 2.82 15.89 -2.31
C ALA A 18 1.91 16.61 -1.29
N HIS A 19 1.73 16.05 -0.10
CA HIS A 19 0.77 16.51 0.90
C HIS A 19 1.37 16.74 2.29
N ASP A 20 2.65 17.17 2.37
CA ASP A 20 3.34 17.51 3.63
C ASP A 20 3.25 16.40 4.70
N ASP A 21 3.53 15.15 4.29
CA ASP A 21 3.47 13.94 5.12
C ASP A 21 2.07 13.62 5.70
N ALA A 22 1.01 14.23 5.19
CA ALA A 22 -0.35 13.89 5.57
C ALA A 22 -0.73 12.47 5.11
N TYR A 23 -1.47 11.74 5.95
CA TYR A 23 -1.92 10.40 5.61
C TYR A 23 -3.02 10.44 4.53
N PRO A 24 -3.02 9.49 3.58
CA PRO A 24 -4.13 9.33 2.65
C PRO A 24 -5.39 8.92 3.42
N GLN A 25 -6.56 9.13 2.82
CA GLN A 25 -7.82 8.70 3.43
C GLN A 25 -7.87 7.17 3.54
N LYS A 26 -7.52 6.49 2.45
CA LYS A 26 -7.54 5.02 2.37
C LYS A 26 -6.81 4.49 1.14
N ILE A 27 -6.52 3.21 1.15
CA ILE A 27 -6.04 2.41 0.02
C ILE A 27 -7.13 1.40 -0.30
N VAL A 28 -7.62 1.37 -1.53
CA VAL A 28 -8.61 0.40 -1.99
C VAL A 28 -7.89 -0.68 -2.78
N LEU A 29 -8.00 -1.93 -2.35
CA LEU A 29 -7.35 -3.08 -2.98
C LEU A 29 -8.36 -4.17 -3.30
N SER A 30 -8.09 -4.96 -4.35
CA SER A 30 -8.77 -6.24 -4.52
C SER A 30 -8.43 -7.22 -3.39
N PRO A 31 -9.28 -8.23 -3.12
CA PRO A 31 -8.98 -9.26 -2.11
C PRO A 31 -7.61 -9.91 -2.32
N ALA A 32 -7.25 -10.25 -3.56
CA ALA A 32 -5.97 -10.87 -3.90
C ALA A 32 -4.77 -9.94 -3.61
N GLN A 33 -4.90 -8.64 -3.90
CA GLN A 33 -3.86 -7.66 -3.60
C GLN A 33 -3.67 -7.47 -2.08
N ALA A 34 -4.78 -7.40 -1.32
CA ALA A 34 -4.74 -7.26 0.13
C ALA A 34 -4.11 -8.49 0.80
N ASP A 35 -4.46 -9.70 0.35
CA ASP A 35 -3.88 -10.94 0.87
C ASP A 35 -2.39 -11.04 0.55
N ARG A 36 -2.00 -10.68 -0.68
CA ARG A 36 -0.59 -10.65 -1.08
C ARG A 36 0.22 -9.62 -0.28
N LEU A 37 -0.35 -8.44 -0.04
CA LEU A 37 0.29 -7.41 0.78
C LEU A 37 0.48 -7.89 2.23
N LEU A 38 -0.51 -8.57 2.80
CA LEU A 38 -0.42 -9.14 4.15
C LEU A 38 0.67 -10.23 4.25
N GLU A 39 0.74 -11.11 3.26
CA GLU A 39 1.77 -12.16 3.18
C GLU A 39 3.18 -11.53 3.20
N LEU A 40 3.40 -10.51 2.38
CA LEU A 40 4.68 -9.83 2.26
C LEU A 40 5.06 -9.02 3.50
N GLN A 41 4.08 -8.37 4.13
CA GLN A 41 4.28 -7.75 5.45
C GLN A 41 4.76 -8.79 6.47
N THR A 42 4.15 -9.98 6.46
CA THR A 42 4.51 -11.07 7.39
C THR A 42 5.94 -11.54 7.17
N VAL A 43 6.36 -11.73 5.90
CA VAL A 43 7.74 -12.11 5.56
C VAL A 43 8.75 -11.02 5.97
N GLY A 44 8.42 -9.75 5.74
CA GLY A 44 9.31 -8.62 6.08
C GLY A 44 9.43 -8.33 7.58
N MET A 45 8.44 -8.72 8.40
CA MET A 45 8.36 -8.35 9.83
C MET A 45 8.79 -9.45 10.81
N VAL A 46 9.27 -10.61 10.33
CA VAL A 46 9.80 -11.70 11.18
C VAL A 46 10.87 -11.21 12.18
N ALA A 47 11.53 -10.08 11.91
CA ALA A 47 12.61 -9.52 12.74
C ALA A 47 12.18 -8.55 13.86
N PHE A 48 10.93 -8.05 13.92
CA PHE A 48 10.53 -6.99 14.85
C PHE A 48 9.15 -7.24 15.51
N PRO A 49 9.09 -7.97 16.63
CA PRO A 49 7.84 -8.24 17.33
C PRO A 49 7.41 -7.06 18.22
N ASP A 50 6.63 -6.13 17.67
CA ASP A 50 5.83 -5.15 18.40
C ASP A 50 4.36 -5.27 17.94
N ALA A 51 3.40 -5.11 18.86
CA ALA A 51 1.97 -5.00 18.54
C ALA A 51 1.66 -3.85 17.56
N ARG A 52 2.52 -2.82 17.50
CA ARG A 52 2.43 -1.70 16.56
C ARG A 52 2.89 -2.05 15.14
N THR A 53 3.64 -3.14 14.99
CA THR A 53 4.18 -3.64 13.72
C THR A 53 3.55 -4.96 13.32
N THR A 54 2.44 -5.37 13.93
CA THR A 54 1.76 -6.60 13.51
C THR A 54 1.16 -6.41 12.11
N PRO A 55 1.50 -7.27 11.13
CA PRO A 55 0.90 -7.25 9.80
C PRO A 55 -0.63 -7.27 9.89
N ARG A 56 -1.27 -6.33 9.18
CA ARG A 56 -2.72 -6.17 9.20
C ARG A 56 -3.26 -6.09 7.78
N ARG A 57 -4.40 -6.75 7.57
CA ARG A 57 -5.08 -6.75 6.28
C ARG A 57 -5.81 -5.42 6.02
N ASP A 58 -6.22 -4.75 7.10
CA ASP A 58 -7.01 -3.52 7.10
C ASP A 58 -6.15 -2.26 7.26
N ARG A 59 -4.83 -2.39 7.39
CA ARG A 59 -3.92 -1.26 7.60
C ARG A 59 -2.53 -1.55 7.08
N PHE A 60 -1.93 -0.58 6.40
CA PHE A 60 -0.54 -0.63 5.94
C PHE A 60 0.15 0.72 6.13
N MET A 61 1.31 0.73 6.81
CA MET A 61 2.08 1.94 7.11
C MET A 61 1.26 3.12 7.71
N GLY A 62 0.22 2.81 8.48
CA GLY A 62 -0.67 3.80 9.09
C GLY A 62 -1.91 4.17 8.25
N ALA A 63 -1.90 3.89 6.94
CA ALA A 63 -3.05 4.07 6.07
C ALA A 63 -4.06 2.92 6.20
N SER A 64 -5.36 3.25 6.18
CA SER A 64 -6.44 2.26 6.19
C SER A 64 -6.56 1.58 4.83
N ILE A 65 -6.77 0.26 4.82
CA ILE A 65 -7.04 -0.53 3.62
C ILE A 65 -8.52 -0.90 3.58
N GLU A 66 -9.17 -0.58 2.48
CA GLU A 66 -10.49 -1.05 2.11
C GLU A 66 -10.36 -2.13 1.04
N VAL A 67 -11.10 -3.23 1.20
CA VAL A 67 -11.08 -4.34 0.24
C VAL A 67 -12.32 -4.27 -0.62
N ASP A 68 -12.13 -4.09 -1.93
CA ASP A 68 -13.20 -4.05 -2.92
C ASP A 68 -12.85 -4.98 -4.09
N ALA A 69 -13.71 -5.95 -4.36
CA ALA A 69 -13.53 -6.92 -5.44
C ALA A 69 -13.54 -6.28 -6.84
N ALA A 70 -14.14 -5.10 -7.00
CA ALA A 70 -14.17 -4.36 -8.26
C ALA A 70 -12.94 -3.45 -8.45
N SER A 71 -12.11 -3.26 -7.42
CA SER A 71 -10.96 -2.37 -7.48
C SER A 71 -9.76 -3.02 -8.18
N SER A 72 -9.12 -2.28 -9.08
CA SER A 72 -7.80 -2.62 -9.63
C SER A 72 -6.64 -2.21 -8.70
N GLY A 73 -6.91 -1.51 -7.60
CA GLY A 73 -5.91 -0.94 -6.71
C GLY A 73 -5.79 0.58 -6.88
N VAL A 74 -6.27 1.33 -5.88
CA VAL A 74 -6.24 2.80 -5.86
C VAL A 74 -5.80 3.30 -4.48
N LEU A 75 -5.00 4.36 -4.44
CA LEU A 75 -4.77 5.15 -3.23
C LEU A 75 -5.62 6.41 -3.30
N VAL A 76 -6.47 6.63 -2.29
CA VAL A 76 -7.30 7.84 -2.17
C VAL A 76 -6.57 8.84 -1.28
N ALA A 77 -6.05 9.88 -1.90
CA ALA A 77 -5.32 10.96 -1.24
C ALA A 77 -6.21 11.73 -0.24
N MET A 78 -5.58 12.51 0.65
CA MET A 78 -6.29 13.31 1.65
C MET A 78 -7.34 14.27 1.05
N ASP A 79 -7.10 14.76 -0.16
CA ASP A 79 -7.97 15.68 -0.90
C ASP A 79 -9.05 14.95 -1.73
N GLY A 80 -9.09 13.62 -1.68
CA GLY A 80 -10.00 12.78 -2.47
C GLY A 80 -9.47 12.39 -3.85
N THR A 81 -8.25 12.78 -4.22
CA THR A 81 -7.65 12.37 -5.50
C THR A 81 -7.37 10.88 -5.51
N GLU A 82 -7.84 10.17 -6.53
CA GLU A 82 -7.57 8.75 -6.73
C GLU A 82 -6.27 8.57 -7.53
N ILE A 83 -5.31 7.84 -6.95
CA ILE A 83 -4.03 7.51 -7.56
C ILE A 83 -4.04 6.01 -7.89
N PRO A 84 -4.12 5.63 -9.18
CA PRO A 84 -4.11 4.22 -9.58
C PRO A 84 -2.75 3.56 -9.29
N LEU A 85 -2.78 2.42 -8.61
CA LEU A 85 -1.57 1.69 -8.23
C LEU A 85 -0.92 0.97 -9.43
N ASP A 86 -1.69 0.66 -10.47
CA ASP A 86 -1.23 0.06 -11.73
C ASP A 86 -0.45 1.04 -12.63
N SER A 87 -0.65 2.35 -12.44
CA SER A 87 -0.01 3.41 -13.23
C SER A 87 1.41 3.77 -12.75
N LEU A 88 1.84 3.23 -11.59
CA LEU A 88 3.17 3.48 -11.06
C LEU A 88 4.20 2.67 -11.84
N PRO A 89 5.33 3.29 -12.27
CA PRO A 89 6.29 2.63 -13.14
C PRO A 89 6.82 1.34 -12.49
N GLU A 90 6.75 0.25 -13.25
CA GLU A 90 7.37 -1.02 -12.87
C GLU A 90 8.87 -0.78 -12.70
N ILE A 91 9.38 -0.97 -11.48
CA ILE A 91 10.79 -0.76 -11.19
C ILE A 91 11.57 -1.90 -11.85
N GLU A 92 12.31 -1.59 -12.90
CA GLU A 92 13.41 -2.43 -13.37
C GLU A 92 14.39 -2.58 -12.20
N ALA A 93 14.31 -3.71 -11.50
CA ALA A 93 15.32 -4.11 -10.54
C ALA A 93 16.63 -4.31 -11.32
N LYS A 94 17.52 -3.31 -11.29
CA LYS A 94 18.89 -3.48 -11.77
C LYS A 94 19.60 -4.44 -10.83
N ASN A 95 19.98 -5.59 -11.40
CA ASN A 95 20.85 -6.67 -10.89
C ASN A 95 21.96 -6.21 -9.94
#